data_AF-A0A536U1C1-F1
#
_entry.id   AF-A0A536U1C1-F1
#
_cell.length_a   1.000
_cell.length_b   1.000
_cell.length_c   1.000
_cell.angle_alpha   90.00
_cell.angle_beta   90.00
_cell.angle_gamma   90.00
#
_symmetry.space_group_name_H-M   'P 1'
#
loop_
_entity.id
_entity.type
_entity.pdbx_description
1 polymer ?
#
loop_
_entity_poly.entity_id
_entity_poly.type
_entity_poly.pdbx_seq_one_letter_code
_entity_poly.pdbx_strand_id
1 'polypeptide(L)'
;MAIPYLEAMQCLNLVAPQRLADALRIADARVGLKSLQEGCDSRLKEVVFSVPDDQFHWFRLVLRKMAERYERQKSGAPVLPQLEFAAPHNTLNR
;
A
#
# COMPACT_ATOMS: atom_id res chain seq x y z
N MET A 1 10.58 1.42 -23.02
CA MET A 1 9.39 1.99 -22.34
C MET A 1 8.99 1.08 -21.20
N ALA A 2 9.46 1.36 -19.99
CA ALA A 2 9.17 0.60 -18.77
C ALA A 2 9.22 1.50 -17.52
N ILE A 3 8.87 2.78 -17.70
CA ILE A 3 9.05 3.81 -16.68
C ILE A 3 7.78 4.07 -15.86
N PRO A 4 6.53 3.95 -16.38
CA PRO A 4 5.35 4.31 -15.63
C PRO A 4 5.29 3.58 -14.28
N TYR A 5 5.23 2.24 -14.31
CA TYR A 5 5.04 1.40 -13.12
C TYR A 5 6.03 1.65 -11.97
N LEU A 6 7.26 2.09 -12.29
CA LEU A 6 8.29 2.43 -11.31
C LEU A 6 7.93 3.68 -10.51
N GLU A 7 7.32 4.69 -11.13
CA GLU A 7 6.96 5.95 -10.49
C GLU A 7 5.83 5.76 -9.46
N ALA A 8 4.79 5.00 -9.79
CA ALA A 8 3.71 4.69 -8.85
C ALA A 8 4.23 3.88 -7.65
N MET A 9 5.14 2.93 -7.88
CA MET A 9 5.77 2.15 -6.82
C MET A 9 6.68 3.00 -5.93
N GLN A 10 7.42 3.94 -6.51
CA GLN A 10 8.21 4.91 -5.73
C GLN A 10 7.30 5.80 -4.88
N CYS A 11 6.19 6.29 -5.43
CA CYS A 11 5.21 7.07 -4.68
C CYS A 11 4.63 6.28 -3.51
N LEU A 12 4.33 4.98 -3.69
CA LEU A 12 3.88 4.11 -2.61
C LEU A 12 4.92 3.97 -1.48
N ASN A 13 6.21 3.84 -1.82
CA ASN A 13 7.28 3.74 -0.83
C ASN A 13 7.48 5.02 -0.01
N LEU A 14 7.04 6.18 -0.52
CA LEU A 14 7.06 7.45 0.22
C LEU A 14 5.90 7.58 1.22
N VAL A 15 4.88 6.73 1.13
CA VAL A 15 3.74 6.73 2.05
C VAL A 15 4.03 5.83 3.24
N ALA A 16 4.20 6.43 4.42
CA ALA A 16 4.34 5.66 5.65
C ALA A 16 3.08 4.81 5.94
N PRO A 17 3.21 3.58 6.50
CA PRO A 17 2.08 2.68 6.73
C PRO A 17 0.91 3.31 7.51
N GLN A 18 1.23 4.11 8.53
CA GLN A 18 0.28 4.83 9.37
C GLN A 18 -0.56 5.86 8.59
N ARG A 19 -0.10 6.27 7.41
CA ARG A 19 -0.68 7.30 6.55
C ARG A 19 -1.40 6.73 5.34
N LEU A 20 -1.46 5.40 5.19
CA LEU A 20 -2.10 4.74 4.05
C LEU A 20 -3.59 5.08 3.94
N ALA A 21 -4.29 5.18 5.07
CA ALA A 21 -5.71 5.56 5.11
C ALA A 21 -5.93 6.99 4.60
N ASP A 22 -5.06 7.93 5.01
CA ASP A 22 -5.11 9.31 4.53
C ASP A 22 -4.74 9.43 3.05
N ALA A 23 -3.71 8.70 2.61
CA ALA A 23 -3.31 8.65 1.20
C ALA A 23 -4.45 8.13 0.32
N LEU A 24 -5.14 7.06 0.76
CA LEU A 24 -6.31 6.52 0.07
C LEU A 24 -7.46 7.54 0.04
N ARG A 25 -7.70 8.29 1.12
CA ARG A 25 -8.74 9.32 1.17
C ARG A 25 -8.45 10.45 0.18
N ILE A 26 -7.21 10.91 0.10
CA ILE A 26 -6.78 11.89 -0.90
C ILE A 26 -6.94 11.31 -2.32
N ALA A 27 -6.58 10.05 -2.52
CA ALA A 27 -6.70 9.40 -3.82
C ALA A 27 -8.15 9.24 -4.27
N ASP A 28 -9.05 8.87 -3.36
CA ASP A 28 -10.50 8.83 -3.60
C ASP A 28 -11.06 10.23 -3.89
N ALA A 29 -10.54 11.27 -3.23
CA ALA A 29 -10.95 12.65 -3.50
C ALA A 29 -10.48 13.14 -4.88
N ARG A 30 -9.28 12.76 -5.33
CA ARG A 30 -8.78 13.06 -6.69
C ARG A 30 -9.71 12.54 -7.78
N VAL A 31 -10.33 11.38 -7.58
CA VAL A 31 -11.31 10.80 -8.53
C VAL A 31 -12.76 11.16 -8.21
N GLY A 32 -13.00 12.14 -7.33
CA GLY A 32 -14.33 12.65 -7.02
C GLY A 32 -15.22 11.71 -6.19
N LEU A 33 -14.66 10.64 -5.59
CA LEU A 33 -15.43 9.71 -4.75
C LEU A 33 -15.65 10.23 -3.32
N LYS A 34 -14.85 11.19 -2.89
CA LYS A 34 -14.95 11.85 -1.57
C LYS A 34 -14.65 13.34 -1.71
N SER A 35 -15.21 14.16 -0.82
CA SER A 35 -14.76 15.55 -0.70
C SER A 35 -13.35 15.58 -0.13
N LEU A 36 -12.45 16.34 -0.76
CA LEU A 36 -11.12 16.59 -0.22
C LEU A 36 -11.26 17.51 0.99
N GLN A 37 -11.02 16.98 2.18
CA GLN A 37 -11.13 17.78 3.40
C GLN A 37 -9.99 18.81 3.47
N GLU A 38 -10.32 20.04 3.86
CA GLU A 38 -9.33 21.06 4.20
C GLU A 38 -8.47 20.58 5.38
N GLY A 39 -7.15 20.81 5.31
CA GLY A 39 -6.19 20.34 6.30
C GLY A 39 -5.55 18.96 6.02
N CYS A 40 -5.78 18.37 4.84
CA CYS A 40 -4.99 17.22 4.39
C CYS A 40 -3.51 17.59 4.28
N ASP A 41 -2.63 16.66 4.67
CA ASP A 41 -1.18 16.85 4.61
C ASP A 41 -0.72 17.15 3.18
N SER A 42 -0.10 18.30 3.00
CA SER A 42 0.34 18.85 1.73
C SER A 42 1.32 17.93 1.01
N ARG A 43 2.26 17.34 1.75
CA ARG A 43 3.29 16.44 1.20
C ARG A 43 2.70 15.12 0.76
N LEU A 44 1.74 14.58 1.53
CA LEU A 44 1.03 13.37 1.16
C LEU A 44 0.14 13.60 -0.07
N LYS A 45 -0.46 14.79 -0.17
CA LYS A 45 -1.20 15.21 -1.35
C LYS A 45 -0.29 15.28 -2.58
N GLU A 46 0.88 15.91 -2.48
CA GLU A 46 1.85 15.96 -3.57
C GLU A 46 2.23 14.55 -4.08
N VAL A 47 2.52 13.60 -3.18
CA VAL A 47 2.86 12.22 -3.55
C VAL A 47 1.71 11.51 -4.28
N VAL A 48 0.45 11.72 -3.86
CA VAL A 48 -0.71 11.11 -4.53
C VAL A 48 -0.99 11.77 -5.88
N PHE A 49 -0.76 13.08 -6.00
CA PHE A 49 -0.99 13.84 -7.23
C PHE A 49 0.15 13.72 -8.25
N SER A 50 1.37 13.36 -7.82
CA SER A 50 2.50 13.12 -8.72
C SER A 50 2.35 11.85 -9.55
N VAL A 51 1.44 10.94 -9.17
CA VAL A 51 1.18 9.71 -9.94
C VAL A 51 0.44 10.05 -11.25
N PRO A 52 0.96 9.64 -12.42
CA PRO A 52 0.31 9.84 -13.71
C PRO A 52 -1.08 9.19 -13.80
N ASP A 53 -2.01 9.81 -14.54
CA ASP A 53 -3.40 9.35 -14.63
C ASP A 53 -3.54 7.92 -15.18
N ASP A 54 -2.68 7.54 -16.14
CA ASP A 54 -2.62 6.20 -16.75
C ASP A 54 -2.30 5.09 -15.73
N GLN A 55 -1.64 5.45 -14.62
CA GLN A 55 -1.28 4.52 -13.55
C GLN A 55 -2.12 4.71 -12.29
N PHE A 56 -2.82 5.83 -12.19
CA PHE A 56 -3.49 6.24 -10.96
C PHE A 56 -4.55 5.22 -10.52
N HIS A 57 -5.23 4.59 -11.49
CA HIS A 57 -6.18 3.53 -11.20
C HIS A 57 -5.55 2.37 -10.43
N TRP A 58 -4.38 1.89 -10.90
CA TRP A 58 -3.65 0.80 -10.26
C TRP A 58 -3.08 1.23 -8.90
N PHE A 59 -2.49 2.42 -8.83
CA PHE A 59 -1.98 3.00 -7.60
C PHE A 59 -3.05 3.06 -6.50
N ARG A 60 -4.26 3.53 -6.83
CA ARG A 60 -5.39 3.58 -5.90
C ARG A 60 -5.82 2.20 -5.42
N LEU A 61 -5.84 1.20 -6.32
CA LEU A 61 -6.17 -0.17 -5.97
C LEU A 61 -5.16 -0.77 -4.98
N VAL A 62 -3.86 -0.52 -5.19
CA VAL A 62 -2.80 -0.98 -4.29
C VAL A 62 -2.87 -0.26 -2.95
N LEU A 63 -3.03 1.07 -2.94
CA LEU A 63 -3.25 1.84 -1.72
C LEU A 63 -4.39 1.27 -0.88
N ARG A 64 -5.53 0.94 -1.51
CA ARG A 64 -6.66 0.32 -0.83
C ARG A 64 -6.29 -1.00 -0.18
N LYS A 65 -5.67 -1.92 -0.92
CA LYS A 65 -5.23 -3.22 -0.38
C LYS A 65 -4.22 -3.08 0.76
N MET A 66 -3.29 -2.12 0.64
CA MET A 66 -2.28 -1.86 1.67
C MET A 66 -2.91 -1.27 2.94
N ALA A 67 -3.84 -0.31 2.81
CA ALA A 67 -4.59 0.23 3.93
C ALA A 67 -5.41 -0.85 4.65
N GLU A 68 -6.13 -1.69 3.90
CA GLU A 68 -6.88 -2.83 4.45
C GLU A 68 -5.96 -3.82 5.19
N ARG A 69 -4.82 -4.18 4.58
CA ARG A 69 -3.83 -5.06 5.22
C ARG A 69 -3.24 -4.46 6.48
N TYR A 70 -2.97 -3.15 6.48
CA TYR A 70 -2.43 -2.45 7.64
C TYR A 70 -3.44 -2.41 8.78
N GLU A 71 -4.71 -2.08 8.50
CA GLU A 71 -5.77 -2.09 9.52
C GLU A 71 -6.02 -3.49 10.09
N ARG A 72 -5.95 -4.54 9.25
CA ARG A 72 -6.01 -5.94 9.71
C ARG A 72 -4.84 -6.32 10.60
N GLN A 73 -3.62 -5.88 10.27
CA GLN A 73 -2.42 -6.11 11.11
C GLN A 73 -2.45 -5.29 12.40
N LYS A 74 -3.09 -4.12 12.40
CA LYS A 74 -3.25 -3.29 13.58
C LYS A 74 -4.34 -3.84 14.51
N SER A 75 -5.39 -4.42 13.95
CA SER A 75 -6.51 -5.03 14.69
C SER A 75 -6.26 -6.48 15.12
N GLY A 76 -5.27 -7.15 14.51
CA GLY A 76 -4.87 -8.51 14.81
C GLY A 76 -3.46 -8.55 15.39
N ALA A 77 -3.31 -9.11 16.58
CA ALA A 77 -2.05 -9.59 17.15
C ALA A 77 -1.21 -10.38 16.10
N PRO A 78 0.11 -10.56 16.32
CA PRO A 78 1.08 -10.84 15.26
C PRO A 78 0.64 -12.06 14.44
N VAL A 79 0.31 -11.83 13.17
CA VAL A 79 0.32 -12.91 12.18
C VAL A 79 1.79 -13.15 11.89
N LEU A 80 2.44 -13.94 12.75
CA LEU A 80 3.63 -14.67 12.36
C LEU A 80 3.29 -15.41 11.06
N PRO A 81 4.07 -15.27 9.99
CA PRO A 81 3.96 -16.23 8.91
C PRO A 81 4.30 -17.59 9.52
N GLN A 82 3.31 -18.47 9.62
CA GLN A 82 3.53 -19.91 9.75
C GLN A 82 4.24 -20.34 8.47
N LEU A 83 5.54 -20.08 8.44
CA LEU A 83 6.47 -20.62 7.48
C LEU A 83 6.69 -22.06 7.93
N GLU A 84 5.72 -22.93 7.66
CA GLU A 84 5.92 -24.37 7.70
C GLU A 84 6.91 -24.74 6.59
N PHE A 85 8.19 -24.50 6.83
CA PHE A 85 9.23 -25.33 6.26
C PHE A 85 9.38 -26.54 7.19
N ALA A 86 8.46 -27.49 7.05
CA ALA A 86 8.74 -28.85 7.47
C ALA A 86 9.82 -29.41 6.52
N ALA A 87 11.09 -29.19 6.90
CA ALA A 87 12.21 -29.87 6.28
C ALA A 87 12.03 -31.39 6.54
N PRO A 88 12.12 -32.26 5.52
CA PRO A 88 12.14 -33.68 5.77
C PRO A 88 13.44 -34.01 6.51
N HIS A 89 13.32 -34.41 7.78
CA HIS A 89 14.44 -34.96 8.53
C HIS A 89 14.93 -36.22 7.82
N ASN A 90 16.05 -36.07 7.12
CA ASN A 90 16.91 -37.13 6.64
C ASN A 90 17.36 -37.94 7.86
N THR A 91 16.67 -39.05 8.13
CA THR A 91 17.12 -40.06 9.09
C THR A 91 18.00 -41.05 8.33
N LEU A 92 19.30 -40.73 8.34
CA LEU A 92 20.39 -41.66 8.07
C LEU A 92 20.22 -42.86 9.00
N ASN A 93 19.83 -44.01 8.44
CA ASN A 93 19.89 -45.28 9.13
C ASN A 93 20.20 -46.38 8.11
N ARG A 94 21.50 -46.57 7.82
CA ARG A 94 22.13 -47.90 7.74
C ARG A 94 23.65 -47.79 7.65
#